data_AF-A0A956AVE9-F1
#
_entry.id   AF-A0A956AVE9-F1
#
_cell.length_a   1.000
_cell.length_b   1.000
_cell.length_c   1.000
_cell.angle_alpha   90.00
_cell.angle_beta   90.00
_cell.angle_gamma   90.00
#
_symmetry.space_group_name_H-M   'P 1'
#
loop_
_entity.id
_entity.type
_entity.pdbx_description
1 polymer ?
#
loop_
_entity_poly.entity_id
_entity_poly.type
_entity_poly.pdbx_seq_one_letter_code
_entity_poly.pdbx_strand_id
1 'polypeptide(L)'
;AGPRYDLAWMVGGVFYVAEVKSLTPDNEEAQLRLGLGQLLRYWYAVEQREKMLGQAPPEVFGVLVVERRPTDANWPALLRDLGLLLIWPEMWRGQALGGLPRRIEAMRRLASGIGGGQAPDVG
;
A
#
# COMPACT_ATOMS: atom_id res chain seq x y z
N ALA A 1 -1.37 -11.68 -20.22
CA ALA A 1 -1.73 -10.26 -20.07
C ALA A 1 -1.31 -9.81 -18.68
N GLY A 2 -0.66 -8.64 -18.54
CA GLY A 2 -0.24 -8.10 -17.23
C GLY A 2 -1.40 -7.44 -16.48
N PRO A 3 -1.26 -7.16 -15.17
CA PRO A 3 -2.25 -6.41 -14.42
C PRO A 3 -2.35 -4.98 -14.97
N ARG A 4 -3.57 -4.44 -15.04
CA ARG A 4 -3.83 -3.07 -15.51
C ARG A 4 -3.87 -2.14 -14.31
N TYR A 5 -2.71 -1.61 -13.94
CA TYR A 5 -2.58 -0.52 -12.97
C TYR A 5 -2.86 0.82 -13.67
N ASP A 6 -3.28 1.84 -12.94
CA ASP A 6 -3.35 3.21 -13.48
C ASP A 6 -1.96 3.81 -13.65
N LEU A 7 -1.09 3.59 -12.64
CA LEU A 7 0.32 3.98 -12.68
C LEU A 7 1.16 2.97 -11.90
N ALA A 8 2.37 2.71 -12.37
CA ALA A 8 3.35 1.93 -11.62
C ALA A 8 4.77 2.46 -11.88
N TRP A 9 5.63 2.40 -10.86
CA TRP A 9 7.02 2.85 -10.97
C TRP A 9 7.93 2.12 -9.98
N MET A 10 9.24 2.15 -10.25
CA MET A 10 10.27 1.54 -9.39
C MET A 10 11.11 2.64 -8.74
N VAL A 11 11.30 2.59 -7.42
CA VAL A 11 12.25 3.45 -6.69
C VAL A 11 12.95 2.63 -5.63
N GLY A 12 14.28 2.64 -5.62
CA GLY A 12 15.06 2.00 -4.55
C GLY A 12 14.78 0.49 -4.36
N GLY A 13 14.41 -0.22 -5.43
CA GLY A 13 14.08 -1.65 -5.38
C GLY A 13 12.64 -1.97 -4.96
N VAL A 14 11.82 -0.96 -4.65
CA VAL A 14 10.40 -1.12 -4.32
C VAL A 14 9.56 -0.83 -5.56
N PHE A 15 8.60 -1.71 -5.85
CA PHE A 15 7.61 -1.56 -6.91
C PHE A 15 6.36 -0.87 -6.39
N TYR A 16 6.17 0.37 -6.79
CA TYR A 16 4.98 1.14 -6.46
C TYR A 16 3.89 0.90 -7.49
N VAL A 17 2.68 0.62 -7.02
CA VAL A 17 1.47 0.55 -7.84
C VAL A 17 0.45 1.54 -7.29
N ALA A 18 -0.09 2.37 -8.17
CA ALA A 18 -1.12 3.32 -7.83
C ALA A 18 -2.45 3.01 -8.52
N GLU A 19 -3.52 3.23 -7.77
CA GLU A 19 -4.90 3.22 -8.25
C GLU A 19 -5.48 4.61 -8.00
N VAL A 20 -6.09 5.22 -9.02
CA VAL A 20 -6.61 6.58 -8.97
C VAL A 20 -8.13 6.53 -9.00
N LYS A 21 -8.78 7.09 -7.97
CA LYS A 21 -10.24 7.17 -7.88
C LYS A 21 -10.73 8.61 -7.77
N SER A 22 -11.72 8.95 -8.60
CA SER A 22 -12.55 10.14 -8.39
C SER A 22 -13.57 9.86 -7.29
N LEU A 23 -13.66 10.75 -6.31
CA LEU A 23 -14.55 10.63 -5.16
C LEU A 23 -15.59 11.76 -5.19
N THR A 24 -16.85 11.37 -5.27
CA THR A 24 -17.99 12.24 -4.97
C THR A 24 -18.55 11.89 -3.60
N PRO A 25 -19.35 12.78 -2.97
CA PRO A 25 -20.07 12.45 -1.73
C PRO A 25 -20.88 11.16 -1.82
N ASP A 26 -21.43 10.85 -3.00
CA ASP A 26 -22.34 9.71 -3.19
C ASP A 26 -21.62 8.38 -3.46
N ASN A 27 -20.35 8.43 -3.90
CA ASN A 27 -19.62 7.23 -4.33
C ASN A 27 -18.37 6.93 -3.49
N GLU A 28 -18.02 7.78 -2.54
CA GLU A 28 -16.75 7.75 -1.81
C GLU A 28 -16.44 6.35 -1.25
N GLU A 29 -17.36 5.81 -0.46
CA GLU A 29 -17.22 4.51 0.19
C GLU A 29 -17.08 3.37 -0.83
N ALA A 30 -17.86 3.41 -1.92
CA ALA A 30 -17.79 2.40 -2.97
C ALA A 30 -16.46 2.46 -3.73
N GLN A 31 -15.98 3.65 -4.05
CA GLN A 31 -14.72 3.86 -4.76
C GLN A 31 -13.50 3.50 -3.90
N LEU A 32 -13.52 3.83 -2.61
CA LEU A 32 -12.45 3.48 -1.68
C LEU A 32 -12.35 1.96 -1.49
N ARG A 33 -13.47 1.27 -1.28
CA ARG A 33 -13.49 -0.21 -1.22
C ARG A 33 -13.02 -0.85 -2.52
N LEU A 34 -13.48 -0.33 -3.67
CA LEU A 34 -13.07 -0.83 -4.98
C LEU A 34 -11.56 -0.65 -5.20
N GLY A 35 -11.04 0.56 -4.95
CA GLY A 35 -9.62 0.87 -5.11
C GLY A 35 -8.74 0.04 -4.18
N LEU A 36 -9.17 -0.15 -2.92
CA LEU A 36 -8.48 -1.06 -1.99
C LEU A 36 -8.43 -2.50 -2.54
N GLY A 37 -9.57 -3.02 -3.00
CA GLY A 37 -9.62 -4.38 -3.58
C GLY A 37 -8.71 -4.54 -4.80
N GLN A 38 -8.62 -3.51 -5.65
CA GLN A 38 -7.69 -3.51 -6.79
C GLN A 38 -6.23 -3.53 -6.34
N LEU A 39 -5.83 -2.69 -5.38
CA LEU A 39 -4.46 -2.69 -4.84
C LEU A 39 -4.06 -4.04 -4.24
N LEU A 40 -4.96 -4.67 -3.49
CA LEU A 40 -4.73 -6.02 -2.94
C LEU A 40 -4.58 -7.06 -4.06
N ARG A 41 -5.41 -6.97 -5.12
CA ARG A 41 -5.32 -7.87 -6.27
C ARG A 41 -4.03 -7.71 -7.05
N TYR A 42 -3.56 -6.47 -7.19
CA TYR A 42 -2.30 -6.10 -7.83
C TYR A 42 -1.11 -6.68 -7.09
N TRP A 43 -1.06 -6.48 -5.78
CA TRP A 43 -0.01 -7.05 -4.93
C TRP A 43 0.08 -8.57 -5.09
N TYR A 44 -1.06 -9.26 -4.96
CA TYR A 44 -1.11 -10.70 -5.13
C TYR A 44 -0.67 -11.14 -6.54
N ALA A 45 -1.10 -10.43 -7.60
CA ALA A 45 -0.69 -10.76 -8.97
C ALA A 45 0.82 -10.67 -9.19
N VAL A 46 1.47 -9.62 -8.67
CA VAL A 46 2.93 -9.44 -8.77
C VAL A 46 3.62 -10.56 -8.01
N GLU A 47 3.23 -10.80 -6.76
CA GLU A 47 3.84 -11.83 -5.93
C GLU A 47 3.77 -13.22 -6.60
N GLN A 48 2.60 -13.59 -7.13
CA GLN A 48 2.42 -14.87 -7.81
C GLN A 48 3.24 -14.98 -9.09
N ARG A 49 3.32 -13.91 -9.89
CA ARG A 49 4.11 -13.90 -11.13
C ARG A 49 5.58 -14.15 -10.84
N GLU A 50 6.15 -13.45 -9.88
CA GLU A 50 7.58 -13.54 -9.57
C GLU A 50 7.94 -14.90 -8.99
N LYS A 51 7.07 -15.46 -8.12
CA LYS A 51 7.18 -16.85 -7.65
C LYS A 51 7.21 -17.85 -8.81
N MET A 52 6.33 -17.69 -9.80
CA MET A 52 6.31 -18.57 -10.99
C MET A 52 7.59 -18.47 -11.83
N LEU A 53 8.25 -17.31 -11.83
CA LEU A 53 9.52 -17.10 -12.52
C LEU A 53 10.73 -17.58 -11.71
N GLY A 54 10.53 -18.15 -10.52
CA GLY A 54 11.60 -18.55 -9.61
C GLY A 54 12.38 -17.36 -9.04
N GLN A 55 11.78 -16.16 -9.07
CA GLN A 55 12.38 -14.92 -8.59
C GLN A 55 11.82 -14.58 -7.22
N ALA A 56 12.64 -13.91 -6.40
CA ALA A 56 12.13 -13.30 -5.18
C ALA A 56 11.19 -12.14 -5.59
N PRO A 57 9.94 -12.12 -5.11
CA PRO A 57 9.02 -11.03 -5.44
C PRO A 57 9.61 -9.70 -4.96
N PRO A 58 9.54 -8.63 -5.75
CA PRO A 58 9.93 -7.32 -5.27
C PRO A 58 9.00 -6.91 -4.14
N GLU A 59 9.47 -6.03 -3.28
CA GLU A 59 8.55 -5.37 -2.37
C GLU A 59 7.56 -4.54 -3.18
N VAL A 60 6.27 -4.78 -2.96
CA VAL A 60 5.21 -4.01 -3.62
C VAL A 60 4.60 -3.04 -2.62
N PHE A 61 4.41 -1.81 -3.07
CA PHE A 61 3.81 -0.75 -2.28
C PHE A 61 2.61 -0.15 -3.01
N GLY A 62 1.43 -0.25 -2.38
CA GLY A 62 0.17 0.23 -2.97
C GLY A 62 -0.16 1.66 -2.55
N VAL A 63 -0.55 2.47 -3.53
CA VAL A 63 -0.94 3.88 -3.35
C VAL A 63 -2.36 4.09 -3.89
N LEU A 64 -3.30 4.41 -3.02
CA LEU A 64 -4.64 4.86 -3.41
C LEU A 64 -4.62 6.38 -3.53
N VAL A 65 -4.82 6.89 -4.74
CA VAL A 65 -4.86 8.32 -5.04
C VAL A 65 -6.31 8.75 -5.19
N VAL A 66 -6.71 9.78 -4.46
CA VAL A 66 -8.07 10.29 -4.50
C VAL A 66 -8.08 11.80 -4.67
N GLU A 67 -9.11 12.33 -5.34
CA GLU A 67 -9.17 13.76 -5.70
C GLU A 67 -9.45 14.69 -4.50
N ARG A 68 -9.97 14.15 -3.40
CA ARG A 68 -10.28 14.89 -2.17
C ARG A 68 -10.04 14.01 -0.95
N ARG A 69 -9.86 14.64 0.20
CA ARG A 69 -9.78 13.94 1.49
C ARG A 69 -11.07 13.12 1.73
N PRO A 70 -10.96 11.84 2.12
CA PRO A 70 -12.13 11.07 2.56
C PRO A 70 -12.84 11.72 3.75
N THR A 71 -14.16 11.64 3.72
CA THR A 71 -15.05 12.16 4.76
C THR A 71 -14.94 11.32 6.04
N ASP A 72 -14.93 10.00 5.92
CA ASP A 72 -14.65 9.12 7.05
C ASP A 72 -13.13 9.11 7.35
N ALA A 73 -12.78 9.62 8.53
CA ALA A 73 -11.41 9.76 9.01
C ALA A 73 -10.74 8.41 9.33
N ASN A 74 -11.46 7.29 9.33
CA ASN A 74 -10.90 5.97 9.56
C ASN A 74 -10.17 5.41 8.33
N TRP A 75 -10.50 5.86 7.11
CA TRP A 75 -9.87 5.39 5.88
C TRP A 75 -8.33 5.55 5.84
N PRO A 76 -7.76 6.71 6.20
CA PRO A 76 -6.30 6.85 6.31
C PRO A 76 -5.66 5.87 7.30
N ALA A 77 -6.30 5.62 8.45
CA ALA A 77 -5.78 4.68 9.44
C ALA A 77 -5.84 3.24 8.94
N LEU A 78 -6.96 2.83 8.34
CA LEU A 78 -7.12 1.52 7.72
C LEU A 78 -6.05 1.24 6.66
N LEU A 79 -5.84 2.15 5.70
CA LEU A 79 -4.85 1.94 4.65
C LEU A 79 -3.43 1.87 5.24
N ARG A 80 -3.10 2.74 6.19
CA ARG A 80 -1.82 2.71 6.89
C ARG A 80 -1.59 1.36 7.58
N ASP A 81 -2.59 0.84 8.30
CA ASP A 81 -2.46 -0.41 9.05
C ASP A 81 -2.33 -1.64 8.12
N LEU A 82 -2.86 -1.55 6.89
CA LEU A 82 -2.61 -2.50 5.80
C LEU A 82 -1.26 -2.28 5.09
N GLY A 83 -0.47 -1.30 5.51
CA GLY A 83 0.80 -0.97 4.86
C GLY A 83 0.63 -0.39 3.45
N LEU A 84 -0.49 0.30 3.21
CA LEU A 84 -0.82 1.04 1.98
C LEU A 84 -0.83 2.55 2.25
N LEU A 85 -0.74 3.34 1.19
CA LEU A 85 -0.80 4.79 1.26
C LEU A 85 -2.10 5.31 0.65
N LEU A 86 -2.78 6.20 1.36
CA LEU A 86 -3.87 7.03 0.84
C LEU A 86 -3.37 8.46 0.64
N ILE A 87 -3.48 9.02 -0.56
CA ILE A 87 -3.09 10.40 -0.85
C ILE A 87 -4.19 11.20 -1.54
N TRP A 88 -4.24 12.49 -1.19
CA TRP A 88 -5.11 13.50 -1.79
C TRP A 88 -4.34 14.83 -1.97
N PRO A 89 -4.82 15.79 -2.80
CA PRO A 89 -4.04 16.94 -3.24
C PRO A 89 -3.43 17.81 -2.12
N GLU A 90 -4.14 17.97 -1.00
CA GLU A 90 -3.66 18.75 0.14
C GLU A 90 -2.39 18.15 0.77
N MET A 91 -2.15 16.85 0.61
CA MET A 91 -0.92 16.18 1.10
C MET A 91 0.30 16.48 0.23
N TRP A 92 0.12 16.92 -1.02
CA TRP A 92 1.23 17.21 -1.94
C TRP A 92 1.95 18.50 -1.58
N ARG A 93 1.27 19.43 -0.89
CA ARG A 93 1.80 20.76 -0.55
C ARG A 93 2.64 20.78 0.73
N GLY A 94 2.57 19.72 1.54
CA GLY A 94 3.40 19.57 2.73
C GLY A 94 4.59 18.65 2.47
N GLN A 95 5.70 18.85 3.18
CA GLN A 95 6.83 17.91 3.29
C GLN A 95 6.44 16.47 3.74
N ALA A 96 5.15 16.16 3.85
CA ALA A 96 4.55 14.91 4.32
C ALA A 96 4.99 13.67 3.52
N LEU A 97 5.32 13.81 2.23
CA LEU A 97 5.78 12.68 1.42
C LEU A 97 7.27 12.34 1.63
N GLY A 98 8.08 13.27 2.13
CA GLY A 98 9.55 13.12 2.21
C GLY A 98 10.06 12.07 3.21
N GLY A 99 9.20 11.60 4.13
CA GLY A 99 9.54 10.58 5.14
C GLY A 99 8.75 9.28 5.01
N LEU A 100 7.80 9.21 4.07
CA LEU A 100 6.83 8.13 4.01
C LEU A 100 7.44 6.75 3.66
N PRO A 101 8.38 6.65 2.70
CA PRO A 101 9.07 5.39 2.43
C PRO A 101 9.79 4.84 3.68
N ARG A 102 10.51 5.69 4.42
CA ARG A 102 11.26 5.27 5.63
C ARG A 102 10.37 4.91 6.82
N ARG A 103 9.24 5.61 6.98
CA ARG A 103 8.30 5.38 8.10
C ARG A 103 7.49 4.11 7.91
N ILE A 104 7.14 3.80 6.67
CA ILE A 104 6.43 2.57 6.31
C ILE A 104 7.37 1.36 6.37
N GLU A 105 8.60 1.49 5.89
CA GLU A 105 9.67 0.49 6.07
C GLU A 105 9.87 0.15 7.55
N ALA A 106 9.92 1.17 8.42
CA ALA A 106 10.03 0.97 9.87
C ALA A 106 8.80 0.30 10.49
N MET A 107 7.59 0.66 10.06
CA MET A 107 6.35 0.04 10.54
C MET A 107 6.23 -1.42 10.09
N ARG A 108 6.65 -1.76 8.87
CA ARG A 108 6.72 -3.14 8.37
C ARG A 108 7.76 -3.99 9.10
N ARG A 109 8.96 -3.45 9.39
CA ARG A 109 10.00 -4.15 10.18
C ARG A 109 9.53 -4.53 11.59
N LEU A 110 8.78 -3.63 12.25
CA LEU A 110 8.19 -3.87 13.56
C LEU A 110 7.12 -4.97 13.51
N ALA A 111 6.29 -5.00 12.46
CA ALA A 111 5.28 -6.06 12.27
C ALA A 111 5.90 -7.43 11.95
N SER A 112 7.00 -7.48 11.20
CA SER A 112 7.76 -8.71 10.92
C SER A 112 8.61 -9.21 12.11
N GLY A 113 8.89 -8.36 13.10
CA GLY A 113 9.67 -8.71 14.29
C GLY A 113 8.93 -9.49 15.38
N ILE A 114 7.61 -9.64 15.27
CA ILE A 114 6.77 -10.33 16.28
C ILE A 114 6.74 -11.87 16.04
N GLY A 115 7.36 -12.37 14.96
CA GLY A 115 7.40 -13.80 14.61
C GLY A 115 8.65 -14.59 15.03
N GLY A 116 9.58 -14.00 15.78
CA GLY A 116 10.92 -14.59 16.01
C GLY A 116 11.34 -14.82 17.46
N GLY A 117 10.39 -14.87 18.40
CA GLY A 117 10.69 -15.18 19.81
C GLY A 117 10.75 -16.69 20.05
N GLN A 118 11.95 -17.27 19.94
CA GLN A 118 12.24 -18.61 20.46
C GLN A 118 11.96 -18.59 21.98
N ALA A 119 11.05 -19.45 22.44
CA ALA A 119 10.79 -19.62 23.87
C ALA A 119 12.08 -20.05 24.58
N PRO A 120 12.41 -19.51 25.76
CA PRO A 120 13.56 -20.00 26.51
C PRO A 120 13.31 -21.44 26.93
N ASP A 121 14.28 -22.29 26.61
CA ASP A 121 14.40 -23.65 27.09
C ASP A 121 14.51 -23.62 28.62
N VAL A 122 13.48 -24.12 29.29
CA VAL A 122 13.48 -24.37 30.73
C VAL A 122 13.84 -25.84 30.92
N GLY A 123 15.15 -26.07 31.05
CA GLY A 123 15.70 -27.28 31.67
C GLY A 123 15.50 -27.30 33.18
#